data_AF-A0A7X7GYT6-F1
#
_entry.id   AF-A0A7X7GYT6-F1
#
_cell.length_a   1.000
_cell.length_b   1.000
_cell.length_c   1.000
_cell.angle_alpha   90.00
_cell.angle_beta   90.00
_cell.angle_gamma   90.00
#
_symmetry.space_group_name_H-M   'P 1'
#
loop_
_entity.id
_entity.type
_entity.pdbx_description
1 polymer ?
#
loop_
_entity_poly.entity_id
_entity_poly.type
_entity_poly.pdbx_seq_one_letter_code
_entity_poly.pdbx_strand_id
1 'polypeptide(L)'
;QVSNIKWIQSDRIDKPLSTADSFYLATKGGGAFFGKVGSFEPGYKFDCLVIDDSCLPHFKPLTILERLQKFLYTGDDRNIKARYINGKLVTEPKIIV
;
A
#
# COMPACT_ATOMS: atom_id res chain seq x y z
N GLN A 1 -9.06 -9.22 1.32
CA GLN A 1 -10.25 -10.04 1.70
C GLN A 1 -10.21 -11.46 1.15
N VAL A 2 -9.69 -11.71 -0.06
CA VAL A 2 -9.66 -13.06 -0.67
C VAL A 2 -8.83 -14.09 0.12
N SER A 3 -7.74 -13.68 0.76
CA SER A 3 -6.90 -14.57 1.58
C SER A 3 -7.66 -15.19 2.77
N ASN A 4 -8.63 -14.48 3.36
CA ASN A 4 -9.47 -15.00 4.43
C ASN A 4 -10.45 -16.07 3.90
N ILE A 5 -10.99 -15.88 2.69
CA ILE A 5 -11.88 -16.86 2.05
C ILE A 5 -11.09 -18.13 1.72
N LYS A 6 -9.88 -17.99 1.18
CA LYS A 6 -9.00 -19.12 0.87
C LYS A 6 -8.68 -19.94 2.11
N TRP A 7 -8.41 -19.30 3.24
CA TRP A 7 -8.19 -19.97 4.53
C TRP A 7 -9.38 -20.84 4.95
N ILE A 8 -10.61 -20.34 4.78
CA ILE A 8 -11.82 -21.12 5.09
C ILE A 8 -11.96 -22.29 4.11
N GLN A 9 -11.72 -22.06 2.81
CA GLN A 9 -11.84 -23.09 1.76
C GLN A 9 -10.78 -24.19 1.85
N SER A 10 -9.63 -23.91 2.44
CA SER A 10 -8.55 -24.88 2.61
C SER A 10 -8.58 -25.58 3.97
N ASP A 11 -9.75 -25.65 4.62
CA ASP A 11 -9.90 -26.23 5.96
C ASP A 11 -8.90 -25.64 6.97
N ARG A 12 -8.69 -24.33 6.87
CA ARG A 12 -7.81 -23.53 7.74
C ARG A 12 -6.31 -23.82 7.59
N ILE A 13 -5.89 -24.48 6.52
CA ILE A 13 -4.48 -24.79 6.25
C ILE A 13 -3.73 -23.55 5.73
N ASP A 14 -4.31 -22.82 4.77
CA ASP A 14 -3.66 -21.66 4.15
C ASP A 14 -3.89 -20.40 4.99
N LYS A 15 -2.92 -20.06 5.86
CA LYS A 15 -3.03 -18.88 6.73
C LYS A 15 -3.31 -17.60 5.92
N PRO A 16 -4.26 -16.73 6.35
CA PRO A 16 -4.52 -15.50 5.64
C PRO A 16 -3.33 -14.54 5.67
N LEU A 17 -3.14 -13.80 4.58
CA LEU A 17 -2.17 -12.72 4.50
C LEU A 17 -2.52 -11.61 5.49
N SER A 18 -1.53 -11.18 6.25
CA SER A 18 -1.62 -9.97 7.06
C SER A 18 -1.58 -8.71 6.17
N THR A 19 -1.84 -7.54 6.77
CA THR A 19 -1.62 -6.25 6.10
C THR A 19 -0.16 -6.10 5.68
N ALA A 20 0.79 -6.51 6.52
CA ALA A 20 2.21 -6.40 6.21
C ALA A 20 2.60 -7.29 5.02
N ASP A 21 2.10 -8.54 4.98
CA ASP A 21 2.37 -9.46 3.85
C ASP A 21 1.80 -8.89 2.54
N SER A 22 0.55 -8.40 2.58
CA SER A 22 -0.11 -7.82 1.41
C SER A 22 0.59 -6.54 0.95
N PHE A 23 1.00 -5.67 1.89
CA PHE A 23 1.73 -4.46 1.60
C PHE A 23 3.13 -4.76 1.05
N TYR A 24 3.82 -5.77 1.58
CA TYR A 24 5.09 -6.25 1.05
C TYR A 24 4.95 -6.72 -0.40
N LEU A 25 3.97 -7.56 -0.69
CA LEU A 25 3.71 -8.05 -2.06
C LEU A 25 3.43 -6.89 -3.03
N ALA A 26 2.69 -5.87 -2.60
CA ALA A 26 2.38 -4.69 -3.41
C ALA A 26 3.55 -3.70 -3.54
N THR A 27 4.61 -3.81 -2.72
CA THR A 27 5.72 -2.85 -2.68
C THR A 27 7.05 -3.55 -2.92
N LYS A 28 7.82 -3.90 -1.88
CA LYS A 28 9.16 -4.49 -2.01
C LYS A 28 9.15 -5.82 -2.76
N GLY A 29 8.17 -6.68 -2.46
CA GLY A 29 8.04 -8.00 -3.08
C GLY A 29 7.78 -7.92 -4.58
N GLY A 30 6.73 -7.20 -5.00
CA GLY A 30 6.42 -7.00 -6.42
C GLY A 30 7.44 -6.10 -7.13
N GLY A 31 7.92 -5.07 -6.44
CA GLY A 31 8.92 -4.12 -6.93
C GLY A 31 10.25 -4.77 -7.29
N ALA A 32 10.65 -5.85 -6.60
CA ALA A 32 11.89 -6.57 -6.87
C ALA A 32 12.02 -7.02 -8.34
N PHE A 33 10.90 -7.27 -9.04
CA PHE A 33 10.89 -7.58 -10.47
C PHE A 33 11.44 -6.42 -11.33
N PHE A 34 11.25 -5.17 -10.90
CA PHE A 34 11.69 -3.96 -11.60
C PHE A 34 13.06 -3.44 -11.09
N GLY A 35 13.71 -4.18 -10.19
CA GLY A 35 15.00 -3.83 -9.59
C GLY A 35 14.87 -3.40 -8.12
N LYS A 36 15.76 -2.52 -7.66
CA LYS A 36 15.75 -2.01 -6.27
C LYS A 36 14.71 -0.89 -6.11
N VAL A 37 13.43 -1.27 -6.06
CA VAL A 37 12.28 -0.37 -5.83
C VAL A 37 11.32 -0.96 -4.79
N GLY A 38 10.37 -0.16 -4.29
CA GLY A 38 9.32 -0.63 -3.38
C GLY A 38 9.73 -0.73 -1.90
N SER A 39 10.91 -0.20 -1.51
CA SER A 39 11.32 -0.08 -0.11
C SER A 39 12.14 1.18 0.13
N PHE A 40 12.09 1.71 1.35
CA PHE A 40 12.89 2.84 1.80
C PHE A 40 14.21 2.35 2.42
N GLU A 41 15.05 1.74 1.58
CA GLU A 41 16.36 1.22 1.95
C GLU A 41 17.46 1.90 1.12
N PRO A 42 18.69 2.07 1.66
CA PRO A 42 19.82 2.58 0.89
C PRO A 42 20.03 1.81 -0.42
N GLY A 43 20.19 2.54 -1.52
CA GLY A 43 20.37 1.97 -2.86
C GLY A 43 19.08 1.57 -3.59
N TYR A 44 17.91 1.81 -2.99
CA TYR A 44 16.62 1.73 -3.71
C TYR A 44 16.29 3.06 -4.37
N LYS A 45 15.60 3.02 -5.52
CA LYS A 45 15.05 4.24 -6.12
C LYS A 45 13.94 4.77 -5.22
N PHE A 46 13.85 6.09 -5.14
CA PHE A 46 12.81 6.74 -4.36
C PHE A 46 11.50 6.82 -5.16
N ASP A 47 10.78 5.70 -5.15
CA ASP A 47 9.42 5.57 -5.68
C ASP A 47 8.45 5.55 -4.50
N CYS A 48 7.58 6.56 -4.39
CA CYS A 48 6.72 6.69 -3.21
C CYS A 48 5.42 7.46 -3.49
N LEU A 49 4.48 7.31 -2.55
CA LEU A 49 3.24 8.06 -2.49
C LEU A 49 3.17 8.84 -1.19
N VAL A 50 2.68 10.08 -1.27
CA VAL A 50 2.32 10.88 -0.09
C VAL A 50 0.82 10.77 0.12
N ILE A 51 0.43 10.21 1.26
CA ILE A 51 -0.97 9.96 1.61
C ILE A 51 -1.45 11.00 2.62
N ASP A 52 -2.57 11.65 2.31
CA ASP A 52 -3.32 12.51 3.20
C ASP A 52 -4.65 11.83 3.57
N ASP A 53 -4.69 11.30 4.79
CA ASP A 53 -5.84 10.62 5.38
C ASP A 53 -6.66 11.52 6.31
N SER A 54 -6.42 12.84 6.32
CA SER A 54 -7.10 13.79 7.21
C SER A 54 -8.61 13.86 7.00
N CYS A 55 -9.08 13.62 5.78
CA CYS A 55 -10.51 13.56 5.45
C CYS A 55 -11.19 12.26 5.89
N LEU A 56 -10.42 11.23 6.26
CA LEU A 56 -10.99 9.96 6.69
C LEU A 56 -11.35 10.03 8.19
N PRO A 57 -12.57 9.66 8.60
CA PRO A 57 -13.02 9.81 9.98
C PRO A 57 -12.25 8.90 10.95
N HIS A 58 -11.99 9.36 12.16
CA HIS A 58 -11.45 8.53 13.24
C HIS A 58 -12.05 8.95 14.59
N PHE A 59 -12.38 7.97 15.42
CA PHE A 59 -12.97 8.20 16.75
C PHE A 59 -11.94 8.24 17.88
N LYS A 60 -10.70 7.85 17.58
CA LYS A 60 -9.56 7.86 18.49
C LYS A 60 -8.28 8.24 17.72
N PRO A 61 -7.20 8.66 18.40
CA PRO A 61 -5.88 8.70 17.78
C PRO A 61 -5.49 7.32 17.25
N LEU A 62 -4.89 7.28 16.05
CA LEU A 62 -4.47 6.05 15.38
C LEU A 62 -2.94 6.02 15.24
N THR A 63 -2.36 4.84 15.44
CA THR A 63 -0.96 4.57 15.10
C THR A 63 -0.73 4.65 13.59
N ILE A 64 0.52 4.74 13.15
CA ILE A 64 0.85 4.77 11.70
C ILE A 64 0.35 3.51 10.98
N LEU A 65 0.46 2.33 11.62
CA LEU A 65 -0.04 1.08 11.04
C LEU A 65 -1.57 1.09 10.93
N GLU A 66 -2.29 1.55 11.95
CA GLU A 66 -3.75 1.69 11.89
C GLU A 66 -4.19 2.72 10.83
N ARG A 67 -3.46 3.83 10.67
CA ARG A 67 -3.70 4.82 9.60
C ARG A 67 -3.51 4.22 8.21
N LEU A 68 -2.43 3.47 8.01
CA LEU A 68 -2.18 2.74 6.76
C LEU A 68 -3.30 1.74 6.48
N GLN A 69 -3.67 0.92 7.46
CA GLN A 69 -4.78 -0.03 7.32
C GLN A 69 -6.07 0.68 6.94
N LYS A 70 -6.43 1.75 7.66
CA LYS A 70 -7.62 2.55 7.37
C LYS A 70 -7.60 3.10 5.95
N PHE A 71 -6.48 3.67 5.49
CA PHE A 71 -6.33 4.10 4.10
C PHE A 71 -6.56 2.95 3.10
N LEU A 72 -5.97 1.78 3.33
CA LEU A 72 -6.14 0.61 2.45
C LEU A 72 -7.60 0.10 2.39
N TYR A 73 -8.38 0.28 3.45
CA TYR A 73 -9.76 -0.21 3.52
C TYR A 73 -10.82 0.82 3.12
N THR A 74 -10.60 2.12 3.39
CA THR A 74 -11.62 3.15 3.24
C THR A 74 -11.18 4.37 2.42
N GLY A 75 -9.90 4.46 2.10
CA GLY A 75 -9.36 5.53 1.25
C GLY A 75 -9.38 5.15 -0.22
N ASP A 76 -8.99 6.11 -1.05
CA ASP A 76 -8.85 5.95 -2.50
C ASP A 76 -7.81 6.92 -3.06
N ASP A 77 -7.77 7.08 -4.39
CA ASP A 77 -6.80 7.93 -5.09
C ASP A 77 -6.84 9.40 -4.65
N ARG A 78 -7.96 9.90 -4.13
CA ARG A 78 -8.12 11.29 -3.66
C ARG A 78 -7.25 11.57 -2.42
N ASN A 79 -6.86 10.53 -1.70
CA ASN A 79 -5.93 10.61 -0.58
C ASN A 79 -4.47 10.69 -1.03
N ILE A 80 -4.14 10.41 -2.30
CA ILE A 80 -2.77 10.43 -2.82
C ILE A 80 -2.41 11.85 -3.28
N LYS A 81 -1.73 12.62 -2.43
CA LYS A 81 -1.39 14.04 -2.70
C LYS A 81 -0.21 14.22 -3.64
N ALA A 82 0.78 13.34 -3.54
CA ALA A 82 1.98 13.41 -4.36
C ALA A 82 2.47 12.02 -4.71
N ARG A 83 3.10 11.92 -5.88
CA ARG A 83 3.67 10.70 -6.43
C ARG A 83 5.10 10.99 -6.84
N TYR A 84 6.03 10.13 -6.47
CA TYR A 84 7.43 10.25 -6.86
C TYR A 84 7.88 9.01 -7.61
N ILE A 85 8.60 9.24 -8.71
CA ILE A 85 9.33 8.20 -9.45
C ILE A 85 10.79 8.62 -9.48
N ASN A 86 11.65 7.81 -8.87
CA ASN A 86 13.07 8.03 -8.72
C ASN A 86 13.42 9.44 -8.22
N GLY A 87 12.74 9.88 -7.15
CA GLY A 87 12.96 11.20 -6.56
C GLY A 87 12.22 12.36 -7.25
N LYS A 88 11.64 12.14 -8.43
CA LYS A 88 10.96 13.21 -9.19
C LYS A 88 9.47 13.19 -8.93
N LEU A 89 8.90 14.34 -8.56
CA LEU A 89 7.46 14.52 -8.46
C LEU A 89 6.83 14.32 -9.84
N VAL A 90 5.77 13.51 -9.90
CA VAL A 90 5.01 13.27 -11.13
C VAL A 90 3.54 13.66 -10.95
N THR A 91 2.92 14.06 -12.05
CA THR A 91 1.49 14.38 -12.08
C THR A 91 0.65 13.12 -11.96
N GLU A 92 -0.63 13.30 -11.62
CA GLU A 92 -1.60 12.21 -11.68
C GLU A 92 -1.66 11.59 -13.08
N PRO A 93 -1.61 10.25 -13.20
CA PRO A 93 -1.72 9.59 -14.48
C PRO A 93 -3.11 9.83 -15.08
N LYS A 94 -3.16 10.27 -16.34
CA LYS A 94 -4.40 10.36 -17.08
C LYS A 94 -4.81 8.94 -17.49
N ILE A 95 -5.96 8.48 -17.00
CA ILE A 95 -6.54 7.23 -17.49
C ILE A 95 -7.01 7.50 -18.92
N ILE A 96 -6.32 6.89 -19.89
CA ILE A 96 -6.79 6.82 -21.28
C ILE A 96 -7.70 5.59 -21.31
N VAL A 97 -9.00 5.81 -21.21
CA VAL A 97 -10.01 4.78 -21.48
C VAL A 97 -10.33 4.81 -22.97
#